data_AF-A0A8H6SI18-F1
#
_entry.id   AF-A0A8H6SI18-F1
#
_cell.length_a   1.000
_cell.length_b   1.000
_cell.length_c   1.000
_cell.angle_alpha   90.00
_cell.angle_beta   90.00
_cell.angle_gamma   90.00
#
_symmetry.space_group_name_H-M   'P 1'
#
loop_
_entity.id
_entity.type
_entity.pdbx_description
1 polymer ?
#
loop_
_entity_poly.entity_id
_entity_poly.type
_entity_poly.pdbx_seq_one_letter_code
_entity_poly.pdbx_strand_id
1 'polypeptide(L)'
;MWLCNRGPAAVSRPFSVAQTIARTGSIFLVLFSPKNCFTLVPPSVSQICAVSRLSKKYDLATFRQQCLQLLKNEFPTSLVKFDEISPSWTNLSVPKGTKIAEVCIPIINLARELGLYSILPVPSAFYLLIHSREGMQKDNLMKLDDEQDQLAYLKAYIKIVRYYTKTPSKWLNPKSGILWDGCTTQLKCGSERKETLVALLPDSDSDFVASILDTWNEEWEENMCRSCAVKAKEVYEAARQDCWQELPSYFGLDNWETLQKMDFE
;
A
#
# COMPACT_ATOMS: atom_id res chain seq x y z
N MET A 1 39.01 -11.84 -48.76
CA MET A 1 38.07 -12.55 -49.66
C MET A 1 36.92 -13.04 -48.78
N TRP A 2 35.71 -12.51 -48.77
CA TRP A 2 34.94 -11.73 -49.73
C TRP A 2 34.09 -10.67 -48.99
N LEU A 3 33.83 -9.58 -49.70
CA LEU A 3 33.06 -8.39 -49.29
C LEU A 3 31.61 -8.45 -49.80
N CYS A 4 30.75 -7.64 -49.16
CA CYS A 4 29.49 -7.05 -49.65
C CYS A 4 28.25 -7.98 -49.76
N ASN A 5 27.00 -7.56 -49.50
CA ASN A 5 26.42 -6.22 -49.66
C ASN A 5 25.12 -6.00 -48.84
N ARG A 6 24.71 -4.72 -48.77
CA ARG A 6 23.75 -4.01 -47.91
C ARG A 6 22.24 -4.25 -48.16
N GLY A 7 21.42 -3.92 -47.16
CA GLY A 7 20.02 -3.48 -47.29
C GLY A 7 19.42 -3.06 -45.92
N PRO A 8 18.71 -1.92 -45.78
CA PRO A 8 18.46 -1.28 -44.48
C PRO A 8 17.18 -1.80 -43.82
N ALA A 9 17.25 -2.17 -42.54
CA ALA A 9 16.07 -2.37 -41.70
C ALA A 9 15.92 -1.16 -40.78
N ALA A 10 14.92 -0.33 -41.07
CA ALA A 10 14.49 0.76 -40.22
C ALA A 10 14.11 0.22 -38.84
N VAL A 11 14.92 0.52 -37.82
CA VAL A 11 14.55 0.32 -36.43
C VAL A 11 13.66 1.51 -36.03
N SER A 12 12.34 1.33 -36.17
CA SER A 12 11.36 2.21 -35.55
C SER A 12 11.50 2.09 -34.03
N ARG A 13 12.19 3.04 -33.40
CA ARG A 13 12.16 3.20 -31.95
C ARG A 13 10.74 3.57 -31.53
N PRO A 14 10.19 3.03 -30.43
CA PRO A 14 8.96 3.56 -29.88
C PRO A 14 9.25 4.98 -29.37
N PHE A 15 8.56 5.96 -29.96
CA PHE A 15 8.60 7.36 -29.52
C PHE A 15 8.03 7.44 -28.09
N SER A 16 8.89 7.77 -27.12
CA SER A 16 8.46 8.05 -25.75
C SER A 16 7.99 9.50 -25.66
N VAL A 17 6.69 9.68 -25.42
CA VAL A 17 6.00 10.97 -25.25
C VAL A 17 6.67 11.85 -24.17
N ALA A 18 7.39 11.24 -23.23
CA ALA A 18 8.08 11.97 -22.15
C ALA A 18 9.19 12.93 -22.64
N GLN A 19 9.78 12.70 -23.82
CA GLN A 19 10.91 13.51 -24.31
C GLN A 19 10.50 14.73 -25.16
N THR A 20 9.25 14.81 -25.64
CA THR A 20 8.82 15.86 -26.59
C THR A 20 8.12 17.06 -25.91
N ILE A 21 7.87 17.01 -24.60
CA ILE A 21 7.04 18.00 -23.89
C ILE A 21 7.72 19.37 -23.70
N ALA A 22 9.00 19.52 -24.05
CA ALA A 22 9.79 20.69 -23.67
C ALA A 22 9.74 21.92 -24.60
N ARG A 23 9.14 21.89 -25.81
CA ARG A 23 9.38 23.01 -26.77
C ARG A 23 8.21 23.62 -27.59
N THR A 24 6.99 23.11 -27.58
CA THR A 24 5.90 23.77 -28.33
C THR A 24 4.55 23.60 -27.63
N GLY A 25 4.08 24.70 -27.03
CA GLY A 25 2.97 24.74 -26.08
C GLY A 25 1.59 24.38 -26.65
N SER A 26 0.85 23.67 -25.81
CA SER A 26 -0.61 23.59 -25.66
C SER A 26 -1.50 23.12 -26.82
N ILE A 27 -1.26 23.51 -28.08
CA ILE A 27 -2.18 23.14 -29.19
C ILE A 27 -1.91 21.74 -29.73
N PHE A 28 -0.64 21.30 -29.75
CA PHE A 28 -0.28 19.97 -30.26
C PHE A 28 -0.71 18.83 -29.32
N LEU A 29 -0.77 19.10 -28.00
CA LEU A 29 -1.19 18.13 -26.99
C LEU A 29 -2.67 17.78 -27.08
N VAL A 30 -3.53 18.70 -27.52
CA VAL A 30 -4.98 18.44 -27.67
C VAL A 30 -5.27 17.66 -28.96
N LEU A 31 -4.56 17.96 -30.06
CA LEU A 31 -4.80 17.33 -31.36
C LEU A 31 -4.20 15.92 -31.50
N PHE A 32 -3.15 15.61 -30.75
CA PHE A 32 -2.45 14.32 -30.79
C PHE A 32 -2.51 13.56 -29.46
N SER A 33 -3.37 13.93 -28.52
CA SER A 33 -3.45 13.25 -27.22
C SER A 33 -3.87 11.79 -27.45
N PRO A 34 -2.97 10.80 -27.24
CA PRO A 34 -3.38 9.41 -27.30
C PRO A 34 -4.45 9.19 -26.23
N LYS A 35 -5.46 8.37 -26.54
CA LYS A 35 -6.55 8.07 -25.59
C LYS A 35 -6.01 7.52 -24.27
N ASN A 36 -4.85 6.87 -24.29
CA ASN A 36 -4.17 6.32 -23.12
C ASN A 36 -2.75 6.89 -23.02
N CYS A 37 -2.38 7.39 -21.84
CA CYS A 37 -1.02 7.87 -21.56
C CYS A 37 -0.03 6.74 -21.24
N PHE A 38 -0.54 5.55 -20.90
CA PHE A 38 0.25 4.33 -20.66
C PHE A 38 -0.33 3.19 -21.52
N THR A 39 0.37 2.77 -22.57
CA THR A 39 -0.21 1.89 -23.60
C THR A 39 0.39 0.50 -23.70
N LEU A 40 1.59 0.25 -23.16
CA LEU A 40 2.34 -0.98 -23.47
C LEU A 40 3.14 -1.58 -22.30
N VAL A 41 3.46 -0.80 -21.27
CA VAL A 41 4.26 -1.23 -20.12
C VAL A 41 3.74 -0.51 -18.87
N PRO A 42 3.63 -1.19 -17.72
CA PRO A 42 3.37 -0.52 -16.45
C PRO A 42 4.34 0.64 -16.24
N PRO A 43 3.87 1.85 -15.93
CA PRO A 43 4.76 2.99 -15.74
C PRO A 43 5.57 2.85 -14.44
N SER A 44 6.75 3.47 -14.40
CA SER A 44 7.50 3.65 -13.16
C SER A 44 6.82 4.70 -12.26
N VAL A 45 7.14 4.68 -10.97
CA VAL A 45 6.68 5.71 -10.01
C VAL A 45 7.03 7.12 -10.50
N SER A 46 8.26 7.32 -10.97
CA SER A 46 8.72 8.61 -11.51
C SER A 46 7.91 9.08 -12.73
N GLN A 47 7.51 8.15 -13.60
CA GLN A 47 6.66 8.46 -14.76
C GLN A 47 5.26 8.88 -14.31
N ILE A 48 4.64 8.15 -13.37
CA ILE A 48 3.33 8.54 -12.83
C ILE A 48 3.41 9.91 -12.18
N CYS A 49 4.40 10.18 -11.34
CA CYS A 49 4.55 11.49 -10.71
C CYS A 49 4.69 12.61 -11.75
N ALA A 50 5.53 12.40 -12.77
CA ALA A 50 5.72 13.39 -13.84
C ALA A 50 4.44 13.63 -14.64
N VAL A 51 3.76 12.57 -15.08
CA VAL A 51 2.51 12.69 -15.86
C VAL A 51 1.39 13.31 -15.02
N SER A 52 1.30 12.98 -13.73
CA SER A 52 0.29 13.55 -12.83
C SER A 52 0.50 15.06 -12.64
N ARG A 53 1.75 15.51 -12.45
CA ARG A 53 2.08 16.95 -12.37
C ARG A 53 1.80 17.70 -13.67
N LEU A 54 2.21 17.12 -14.81
CA LEU A 54 1.99 17.73 -16.12
C LEU A 54 0.50 17.80 -16.46
N SER A 55 -0.25 16.74 -16.15
CA SER A 55 -1.69 16.70 -16.40
C SER A 55 -2.46 17.69 -15.52
N LYS A 56 -2.02 17.97 -14.28
CA LYS A 56 -2.53 19.10 -13.50
C LYS A 56 -2.14 20.45 -14.11
N LYS A 57 -0.87 20.64 -14.48
CA LYS A 57 -0.35 21.90 -15.05
C LYS A 57 -1.04 22.32 -16.35
N TYR A 58 -1.36 21.36 -17.21
CA TYR A 58 -1.97 21.61 -18.53
C TYR A 58 -3.45 21.22 -18.59
N ASP A 59 -4.08 20.98 -17.44
CA ASP A 59 -5.50 20.58 -17.32
C ASP A 59 -5.93 19.41 -18.23
N LEU A 60 -5.11 18.36 -18.26
CA LEU A 60 -5.37 17.14 -19.03
C LEU A 60 -6.18 16.16 -18.18
N ALA A 61 -7.48 16.42 -18.03
CA ALA A 61 -8.40 15.64 -17.18
C ALA A 61 -8.34 14.12 -17.44
N THR A 62 -8.28 13.69 -18.70
CA THR A 62 -8.18 12.26 -19.06
C THR A 62 -6.93 11.59 -18.49
N PHE A 63 -5.79 12.29 -18.50
CA PHE A 63 -4.53 11.75 -17.98
C PHE A 63 -4.52 11.76 -16.45
N ARG A 64 -5.11 12.79 -15.82
CA ARG A 64 -5.33 12.81 -14.36
C ARG A 64 -6.12 11.60 -13.90
N GLN A 65 -7.23 11.29 -14.58
CA GLN A 65 -8.07 10.13 -14.27
C GLN A 65 -7.32 8.81 -14.46
N GLN A 66 -6.51 8.67 -15.50
CA GLN A 66 -5.72 7.45 -15.72
C GLN A 66 -4.64 7.25 -14.65
N CYS A 67 -3.91 8.30 -14.30
CA CYS A 67 -2.94 8.24 -13.19
C CYS A 67 -3.63 7.88 -11.87
N LEU A 68 -4.79 8.48 -11.57
CA LEU A 68 -5.56 8.13 -10.39
C LEU A 68 -5.97 6.66 -10.39
N GLN A 69 -6.51 6.15 -11.49
CA GLN A 69 -6.98 4.77 -11.57
C GLN A 69 -5.83 3.79 -11.34
N LEU A 70 -4.66 4.04 -11.93
CA LEU A 70 -3.46 3.23 -11.68
C LEU A 70 -3.06 3.26 -10.21
N LEU A 71 -3.04 4.44 -9.60
CA LEU A 71 -2.75 4.57 -8.17
C LEU A 71 -3.80 3.86 -7.32
N LYS A 72 -5.10 4.01 -7.60
CA LYS A 72 -6.17 3.33 -6.85
C LYS A 72 -6.16 1.81 -6.98
N ASN A 73 -5.60 1.27 -8.06
CA ASN A 73 -5.45 -0.17 -8.24
C ASN A 73 -4.30 -0.74 -7.41
N GLU A 74 -3.22 0.02 -7.20
CA GLU A 74 -2.09 -0.37 -6.34
C GLU A 74 -2.30 0.05 -4.88
N PHE A 75 -3.15 1.05 -4.67
CA PHE A 75 -3.47 1.68 -3.40
C PHE A 75 -5.01 1.63 -3.22
N PRO A 76 -5.58 0.49 -2.78
CA PRO A 76 -7.02 0.29 -2.71
C PRO A 76 -7.61 0.83 -1.40
N THR A 77 -8.81 1.37 -1.47
CA THR A 77 -9.53 1.95 -0.32
C THR A 77 -10.43 0.96 0.42
N SER A 78 -10.50 -0.29 -0.02
CA SER A 78 -11.28 -1.37 0.60
C SER A 78 -10.39 -2.56 0.96
N LEU A 79 -10.62 -3.15 2.15
CA LEU A 79 -9.88 -4.32 2.63
C LEU A 79 -9.91 -5.50 1.65
N VAL A 80 -11.06 -5.77 1.05
CA VAL A 80 -11.22 -6.86 0.07
C VAL A 80 -10.28 -6.71 -1.12
N LYS A 81 -10.20 -5.51 -1.71
CA LYS A 81 -9.26 -5.24 -2.80
C LYS A 81 -7.81 -5.30 -2.35
N PHE A 82 -7.52 -4.99 -1.09
CA PHE A 82 -6.18 -5.13 -0.55
C PHE A 82 -5.76 -6.59 -0.45
N ASP A 83 -6.69 -7.48 -0.07
CA ASP A 83 -6.48 -8.93 -0.08
C ASP A 83 -6.24 -9.49 -1.49
N GLU A 84 -6.83 -8.86 -2.50
CA GLU A 84 -6.66 -9.24 -3.91
C GLU A 84 -5.31 -8.77 -4.49
N ILE A 85 -4.62 -7.82 -3.84
CA ILE A 85 -3.35 -7.30 -4.34
C ILE A 85 -2.25 -8.30 -4.06
N SER A 86 -1.59 -8.73 -5.15
CA SER A 86 -0.37 -9.52 -5.07
C SER A 86 0.69 -8.76 -4.25
N PRO A 87 1.53 -9.45 -3.46
CA PRO A 87 2.70 -8.83 -2.82
C PRO A 87 3.69 -8.21 -3.82
N SER A 88 3.51 -8.45 -5.12
CA SER A 88 4.23 -7.77 -6.19
C SER A 88 3.41 -6.66 -6.85
N TRP A 89 4.07 -5.54 -7.17
CA TRP A 89 3.51 -4.44 -7.96
C TRP A 89 3.04 -4.94 -9.33
N THR A 90 1.77 -4.69 -9.68
CA THR A 90 1.17 -5.21 -10.93
C THR A 90 0.95 -4.11 -11.97
N ASN A 91 0.56 -2.92 -11.53
CA ASN A 91 0.32 -1.75 -12.35
C ASN A 91 1.50 -0.76 -12.33
N LEU A 92 2.55 -1.03 -11.54
CA LEU A 92 3.80 -0.25 -11.51
C LEU A 92 4.99 -1.09 -11.96
N SER A 93 5.85 -0.48 -12.77
CA SER A 93 7.18 -1.04 -13.03
C SER A 93 8.13 -0.62 -11.93
N VAL A 94 8.39 -1.56 -11.02
CA VAL A 94 9.33 -1.40 -9.91
C VAL A 94 10.51 -2.35 -10.12
N PRO A 95 11.75 -1.85 -10.22
CA PRO A 95 12.92 -2.71 -10.35
C PRO A 95 13.04 -3.72 -9.21
N LYS A 96 13.59 -4.91 -9.50
CA LYS A 96 13.84 -5.92 -8.47
C LYS A 96 14.82 -5.36 -7.43
N GLY A 97 14.50 -5.54 -6.15
CA GLY A 97 15.31 -5.05 -5.04
C GLY A 97 15.08 -3.58 -4.69
N THR A 98 14.15 -2.89 -5.37
CA THR A 98 13.71 -1.56 -4.93
C THR A 98 13.00 -1.65 -3.59
N LYS A 99 13.37 -0.73 -2.71
CA LYS A 99 12.85 -0.60 -1.35
C LYS A 99 11.43 -0.05 -1.35
N ILE A 100 10.59 -0.51 -0.42
CA ILE A 100 9.19 -0.03 -0.29
C ILE A 100 9.15 1.48 -0.07
N ALA A 101 10.06 2.01 0.75
CA ALA A 101 10.16 3.45 1.01
C ALA A 101 10.44 4.28 -0.25
N GLU A 102 11.23 3.74 -1.20
CA GLU A 102 11.54 4.42 -2.48
C GLU A 102 10.33 4.52 -3.40
N VAL A 103 9.32 3.66 -3.22
CA VAL A 103 8.04 3.70 -3.95
C VAL A 103 7.03 4.57 -3.23
N CYS A 104 6.86 4.37 -1.92
CA CYS A 104 5.78 4.96 -1.15
C CYS A 104 5.98 6.46 -0.89
N ILE A 105 7.21 6.91 -0.59
CA ILE A 105 7.49 8.31 -0.25
C ILE A 105 7.16 9.25 -1.42
N PRO A 106 7.62 9.01 -2.67
CA PRO A 106 7.25 9.86 -3.80
C PRO A 106 5.74 9.92 -4.05
N ILE A 107 5.01 8.85 -3.76
CA ILE A 107 3.56 8.77 -3.95
C ILE A 107 2.83 9.57 -2.87
N ILE A 108 3.29 9.51 -1.61
CA ILE A 108 2.75 10.34 -0.51
C ILE A 108 2.92 11.82 -0.84
N ASN A 109 4.15 12.22 -1.21
CA ASN A 109 4.44 13.61 -1.53
C ASN A 109 3.61 14.07 -2.74
N LEU A 110 3.46 13.23 -3.78
CA LEU A 110 2.61 13.52 -4.93
C LEU A 110 1.14 13.67 -4.54
N ALA A 111 0.63 12.78 -3.68
CA ALA A 111 -0.75 12.79 -3.25
C ALA A 111 -1.09 14.08 -2.50
N ARG A 112 -0.20 14.56 -1.62
CA ARG A 112 -0.33 15.87 -0.97
C ARG A 112 -0.27 17.03 -1.98
N GLU A 113 0.69 17.02 -2.88
CA GLU A 113 0.86 18.07 -3.90
C GLU A 113 -0.37 18.21 -4.81
N LEU A 114 -1.00 17.08 -5.14
CA LEU A 114 -2.11 17.02 -6.06
C LEU A 114 -3.48 17.06 -5.40
N GLY A 115 -3.59 16.89 -4.09
CA GLY A 115 -4.86 16.81 -3.35
C GLY A 115 -5.55 15.45 -3.49
N LEU A 116 -4.78 14.37 -3.69
CA LEU A 116 -5.29 13.00 -3.82
C LEU A 116 -5.38 12.35 -2.44
N TYR A 117 -6.29 12.84 -1.61
CA TYR A 117 -6.37 12.39 -0.22
C TYR A 117 -6.86 10.95 -0.10
N SER A 118 -7.63 10.44 -1.06
CA SER A 118 -8.09 9.06 -1.02
C SER A 118 -6.98 8.03 -1.29
N ILE A 119 -5.75 8.44 -1.60
CA ILE A 119 -4.59 7.54 -1.70
C ILE A 119 -3.61 7.71 -0.53
N LEU A 120 -3.84 8.68 0.37
CA LEU A 120 -2.96 8.99 1.50
C LEU A 120 -3.12 8.03 2.70
N PRO A 121 -4.30 7.88 3.32
CA PRO A 121 -4.49 6.93 4.43
C PRO A 121 -4.51 5.50 3.94
N VAL A 122 -4.57 5.31 2.63
CA VAL A 122 -4.62 4.02 1.97
C VAL A 122 -3.46 3.16 2.45
N PRO A 123 -3.72 1.90 2.80
CA PRO A 123 -2.78 1.01 3.44
C PRO A 123 -1.67 0.48 2.53
N SER A 124 -1.27 1.23 1.50
CA SER A 124 -0.01 0.95 0.81
C SER A 124 1.09 1.96 1.03
N ALA A 125 0.85 3.28 1.09
CA ALA A 125 2.01 4.17 1.21
C ALA A 125 2.50 4.32 2.65
N PHE A 126 1.69 4.86 3.56
CA PHE A 126 2.11 4.98 4.96
C PHE A 126 2.10 3.65 5.69
N TYR A 127 1.12 2.77 5.44
CA TYR A 127 1.09 1.46 6.08
C TYR A 127 2.20 0.54 5.56
N LEU A 128 2.46 0.43 4.24
CA LEU A 128 3.62 -0.37 3.82
C LEU A 128 4.93 0.28 4.27
N LEU A 129 4.97 1.62 4.41
CA LEU A 129 6.12 2.27 5.01
C LEU A 129 6.28 1.85 6.49
N ILE A 130 5.19 1.82 7.29
CA ILE A 130 5.18 1.26 8.65
C ILE A 130 5.57 -0.22 8.66
N HIS A 131 5.12 -0.98 7.65
CA HIS A 131 5.43 -2.40 7.49
C HIS A 131 6.85 -2.68 7.07
N SER A 132 7.50 -1.72 6.43
CA SER A 132 8.91 -1.80 6.13
C SER A 132 9.73 -1.32 7.33
N ARG A 133 10.67 -2.14 7.82
CA ARG A 133 11.75 -1.72 8.73
C ARG A 133 12.39 -0.38 8.34
N GLU A 134 12.45 -0.13 7.05
CA GLU A 134 13.05 1.05 6.44
C GLU A 134 12.24 2.32 6.67
N GLY A 135 10.93 2.25 6.81
CA GLY A 135 10.09 3.40 7.10
C GLY A 135 10.35 4.01 8.49
N MET A 136 10.91 3.22 9.42
CA MET A 136 11.35 3.70 10.73
C MET A 136 12.74 4.35 10.70
N GLN A 137 13.47 4.25 9.58
CA GLN A 137 14.77 4.91 9.46
C GLN A 137 14.57 6.43 9.36
N LYS A 138 15.30 7.16 10.20
CA LYS A 138 15.27 8.63 10.24
C LYS A 138 15.45 9.23 8.85
N ASP A 139 16.35 8.68 8.03
CA ASP A 139 16.62 9.19 6.69
C ASP A 139 15.42 9.06 5.73
N ASN A 140 14.51 8.12 5.94
CA ASN A 140 13.31 7.96 5.14
C ASN A 140 12.18 8.85 5.64
N LEU A 141 12.04 9.03 6.95
CA LEU A 141 11.10 10.00 7.52
C LEU A 141 11.40 11.42 7.04
N MET A 142 12.67 11.80 6.99
CA MET A 142 13.09 13.14 6.56
C MET A 142 12.90 13.40 5.05
N LYS A 143 12.54 12.37 4.25
CA LYS A 143 12.20 12.52 2.83
C LYS A 143 10.72 12.80 2.59
N LEU A 144 9.88 12.72 3.62
CA LEU A 144 8.52 13.24 3.56
C LEU A 144 8.61 14.77 3.57
N ASP A 145 8.05 15.41 2.55
CA ASP A 145 8.20 16.85 2.33
C ASP A 145 7.45 17.69 3.39
N ASP A 146 6.42 17.11 4.02
CA ASP A 146 5.57 17.78 5.02
C ASP A 146 5.88 17.27 6.44
N GLU A 147 6.21 18.19 7.35
CA GLU A 147 6.42 17.89 8.78
C GLU A 147 5.17 17.31 9.45
N GLN A 148 3.97 17.69 8.98
CA GLN A 148 2.72 17.13 9.46
C GLN A 148 2.58 15.67 9.08
N ASP A 149 3.09 15.26 7.92
CA ASP A 149 3.09 13.85 7.48
C ASP A 149 4.07 13.01 8.29
N GLN A 150 5.25 13.55 8.61
CA GLN A 150 6.20 12.90 9.50
C GLN A 150 5.57 12.66 10.90
N LEU A 151 4.89 13.67 11.43
CA LEU A 151 4.20 13.57 12.71
C LEU A 151 3.00 12.63 12.66
N ALA A 152 2.19 12.69 11.59
CA ALA A 152 1.05 11.81 11.36
C ALA A 152 1.50 10.35 11.29
N TYR A 153 2.59 10.08 10.58
CA TYR A 153 3.20 8.76 10.50
C TYR A 153 3.60 8.20 11.87
N LEU A 154 4.36 8.98 12.66
CA LEU A 154 4.80 8.55 13.99
C LEU A 154 3.62 8.32 14.95
N LYS A 155 2.62 9.20 14.90
CA LYS A 155 1.39 9.06 15.69
C LYS A 155 0.60 7.81 15.28
N ALA A 156 0.46 7.57 13.98
CA ALA A 156 -0.23 6.42 13.45
C ALA A 156 0.47 5.12 13.86
N TYR A 157 1.80 5.07 13.73
CA TYR A 157 2.61 3.94 14.19
C TYR A 157 2.32 3.60 15.65
N ILE A 158 2.45 4.58 16.56
CA ILE A 158 2.18 4.38 17.99
C ILE A 158 0.74 3.92 18.24
N LYS A 159 -0.24 4.49 17.52
CA LYS A 159 -1.65 4.08 17.63
C LYS A 159 -1.85 2.64 17.18
N ILE A 160 -1.29 2.23 16.03
CA ILE A 160 -1.40 0.88 15.50
C ILE A 160 -0.76 -0.13 16.46
N VAL A 161 0.44 0.14 16.99
CA VAL A 161 1.08 -0.73 18.00
C VAL A 161 0.16 -0.94 19.20
N ARG A 162 -0.40 0.15 19.72
CA ARG A 162 -1.28 0.13 20.90
C ARG A 162 -2.61 -0.52 20.61
N TYR A 163 -3.12 -0.42 19.39
CA TYR A 163 -4.35 -1.06 18.97
C TYR A 163 -4.14 -2.57 18.78
N TYR A 164 -3.05 -2.98 18.15
CA TYR A 164 -2.71 -4.39 17.91
C TYR A 164 -2.71 -5.20 19.19
N THR A 165 -1.99 -4.72 20.20
CA THR A 165 -1.87 -5.34 21.53
C THR A 165 -3.20 -5.47 22.27
N LYS A 166 -4.21 -4.68 21.88
CA LYS A 166 -5.52 -4.61 22.52
C LYS A 166 -6.63 -5.30 21.75
N THR A 167 -6.51 -5.55 20.46
CA THR A 167 -7.63 -6.01 19.65
C THR A 167 -7.29 -7.26 18.84
N PRO A 168 -6.51 -7.21 17.73
CA PRO A 168 -6.16 -8.43 16.99
C PRO A 168 -5.45 -9.47 17.85
N SER A 169 -4.57 -9.10 18.78
CA SER A 169 -3.89 -10.09 19.62
C SER A 169 -4.76 -10.62 20.78
N LYS A 170 -6.03 -10.21 20.90
CA LYS A 170 -6.92 -10.71 21.97
C LYS A 170 -7.16 -12.20 21.85
N TRP A 171 -7.28 -12.72 20.62
CA TRP A 171 -7.50 -14.15 20.42
C TRP A 171 -6.34 -14.98 20.95
N LEU A 172 -5.12 -14.43 20.95
CA LEU A 172 -3.89 -15.05 21.48
C LEU A 172 -3.78 -15.01 23.01
N ASN A 173 -4.46 -14.07 23.69
CA ASN A 173 -4.26 -13.85 25.12
C ASN A 173 -4.94 -14.95 25.96
N PRO A 174 -4.20 -15.84 26.66
CA PRO A 174 -4.79 -16.90 27.47
C PRO A 174 -5.49 -16.36 28.72
N LYS A 175 -5.07 -15.18 29.21
CA LYS A 175 -5.63 -14.49 30.39
C LYS A 175 -6.84 -13.64 30.07
N SER A 176 -7.20 -13.47 28.80
CA SER A 176 -8.43 -12.78 28.42
C SER A 176 -9.69 -13.44 29.01
N GLY A 177 -9.55 -14.64 29.59
CA GLY A 177 -10.65 -15.36 30.21
C GLY A 177 -11.66 -15.87 29.20
N ILE A 178 -11.37 -15.70 27.91
CA ILE A 178 -12.24 -16.18 26.84
C ILE A 178 -11.97 -17.68 26.69
N LEU A 179 -12.62 -18.44 27.56
CA LEU A 179 -12.93 -19.84 27.31
C LEU A 179 -14.01 -19.82 26.26
N TRP A 180 -13.65 -20.19 25.03
CA TRP A 180 -14.63 -20.27 23.97
C TRP A 180 -15.53 -21.47 24.23
N ASP A 181 -16.83 -21.19 24.34
CA ASP A 181 -17.86 -22.20 24.55
C ASP A 181 -17.71 -23.29 23.46
N GLY A 182 -17.63 -24.55 23.89
CA GLY A 182 -17.41 -25.68 22.99
C GLY A 182 -15.94 -26.01 22.69
N CYS A 183 -14.97 -25.43 23.41
CA CYS A 183 -13.58 -25.93 23.38
C CYS A 183 -13.49 -27.35 23.97
N THR A 184 -12.98 -28.30 23.21
CA THR A 184 -12.81 -29.70 23.66
C THR A 184 -11.46 -29.96 24.32
N THR A 185 -10.47 -29.10 24.09
CA THR A 185 -9.07 -29.29 24.53
C THR A 185 -8.49 -28.00 25.10
N GLN A 186 -9.11 -27.47 26.15
CA GLN A 186 -8.80 -26.14 26.72
C GLN A 186 -7.32 -25.91 27.03
N LEU A 187 -6.64 -26.89 27.64
CA LEU A 187 -5.21 -26.78 27.95
C LEU A 187 -4.34 -26.74 26.67
N LYS A 188 -4.63 -27.61 25.69
CA LYS A 188 -3.90 -27.67 24.42
C LYS A 188 -4.08 -26.37 23.63
N CYS A 189 -5.33 -25.94 23.42
CA CYS A 189 -5.62 -24.69 22.70
C CYS A 189 -5.09 -23.45 23.44
N GLY A 190 -5.04 -23.49 24.78
CA GLY A 190 -4.40 -22.43 25.57
C GLY A 190 -2.89 -22.38 25.39
N SER A 191 -2.22 -23.55 25.34
CA SER A 191 -0.78 -23.66 25.04
C SER A 191 -0.48 -23.17 23.64
N GLU A 192 -1.26 -23.62 22.65
CA GLU A 192 -1.05 -23.26 21.26
C GLU A 192 -1.13 -21.76 21.05
N ARG A 193 -2.20 -21.11 21.54
CA ARG A 193 -2.32 -19.65 21.47
C ARG A 193 -1.14 -18.92 22.11
N LYS A 194 -0.58 -19.46 23.18
CA LYS A 194 0.60 -18.90 23.84
C LYS A 194 1.86 -19.10 22.99
N GLU A 195 2.02 -20.25 22.36
CA GLU A 195 3.12 -20.54 21.43
C GLU A 195 3.02 -19.65 20.18
N THR A 196 1.84 -19.51 19.58
CA THR A 196 1.61 -18.56 18.49
C THR A 196 1.88 -17.13 18.92
N LEU A 197 1.47 -16.74 20.14
CA LEU A 197 1.79 -15.41 20.67
C LEU A 197 3.31 -15.20 20.74
N VAL A 198 4.06 -16.18 21.24
CA VAL A 198 5.53 -16.12 21.33
C VAL A 198 6.16 -16.08 19.94
N ALA A 199 5.67 -16.87 18.99
CA ALA A 199 6.15 -16.89 17.61
C ALA A 199 5.89 -15.57 16.86
N LEU A 200 4.80 -14.88 17.21
CA LEU A 200 4.47 -13.59 16.64
C LEU A 200 5.14 -12.43 17.37
N LEU A 201 5.47 -12.55 18.66
CA LEU A 201 6.17 -11.50 19.39
C LEU A 201 7.46 -11.13 18.63
N PRO A 202 7.77 -9.83 18.56
CA PRO A 202 8.95 -9.40 17.84
C PRO A 202 10.20 -9.93 18.55
N ASP A 203 10.95 -10.81 17.88
CA ASP A 203 12.38 -10.86 18.10
C ASP A 203 12.98 -9.47 17.81
N SER A 204 14.20 -9.20 18.27
CA SER A 204 14.88 -7.90 18.05
C SER A 204 14.98 -7.47 16.57
N ASP A 205 14.62 -8.35 15.64
CA ASP A 205 14.60 -8.14 14.19
C ASP A 205 13.21 -8.22 13.53
N SER A 206 12.11 -8.39 14.27
CA SER A 206 10.74 -8.58 13.71
C SER A 206 9.86 -7.32 13.84
N ASP A 207 9.24 -6.91 12.72
CA ASP A 207 8.33 -5.76 12.59
C ASP A 207 6.87 -6.15 12.98
N PHE A 208 6.66 -6.64 14.20
CA PHE A 208 5.38 -7.18 14.70
C PHE A 208 4.14 -6.27 14.54
N VAL A 209 4.34 -4.95 14.54
CA VAL A 209 3.26 -3.96 14.44
C VAL A 209 2.52 -4.06 13.11
N ALA A 210 3.17 -4.61 12.10
CA ALA A 210 2.77 -4.42 10.73
C ALA A 210 2.03 -5.58 10.07
N SER A 211 1.72 -6.65 10.81
CA SER A 211 0.91 -7.76 10.28
C SER A 211 -0.57 -7.65 10.64
N ILE A 212 -1.03 -6.48 11.11
CA ILE A 212 -2.42 -6.30 11.54
C ILE A 212 -3.43 -6.41 10.39
N LEU A 213 -3.02 -5.99 9.19
CA LEU A 213 -3.82 -6.10 7.98
C LEU A 213 -3.48 -7.34 7.17
N ASP A 214 -2.62 -8.22 7.65
CA ASP A 214 -2.36 -9.48 6.95
C ASP A 214 -3.59 -10.38 7.03
N THR A 215 -3.73 -11.29 6.06
CA THR A 215 -4.78 -12.30 6.11
C THR A 215 -4.48 -13.33 7.20
N TRP A 216 -5.52 -13.95 7.74
CA TRP A 216 -5.38 -15.07 8.67
C TRP A 216 -4.45 -16.17 8.14
N ASN A 217 -3.44 -16.56 8.93
CA ASN A 217 -2.56 -17.69 8.60
C ASN A 217 -3.19 -19.01 9.07
N GLU A 218 -3.43 -19.93 8.14
CA GLU A 218 -4.02 -21.24 8.40
C GLU A 218 -3.17 -22.12 9.34
N GLU A 219 -1.85 -21.90 9.38
CA GLU A 219 -0.93 -22.59 10.30
C GLU A 219 -1.30 -22.31 11.77
N TRP A 220 -1.90 -21.16 12.07
CA TRP A 220 -2.37 -20.83 13.42
C TRP A 220 -3.48 -21.79 13.89
N GLU A 221 -4.20 -22.43 12.96
CA GLU A 221 -5.32 -23.32 13.28
C GLU A 221 -4.90 -24.77 13.57
N GLU A 222 -3.74 -25.22 13.07
CA GLU A 222 -3.37 -26.65 12.97
C GLU A 222 -3.43 -27.41 14.31
N ASN A 223 -3.11 -26.73 15.40
CA ASN A 223 -3.02 -27.32 16.73
C ASN A 223 -4.17 -26.91 17.68
N MET A 224 -5.09 -26.08 17.20
CA MET A 224 -6.31 -25.71 17.92
C MET A 224 -7.44 -26.70 17.63
N CYS A 225 -8.37 -26.85 18.57
CA CYS A 225 -9.63 -27.52 18.26
C CYS A 225 -10.47 -26.65 17.31
N ARG A 226 -11.34 -27.26 16.51
CA ARG A 226 -12.14 -26.58 15.48
C ARG A 226 -12.94 -25.38 16.00
N SER A 227 -13.59 -25.50 17.15
CA SER A 227 -14.35 -24.40 17.76
C SER A 227 -13.45 -23.22 18.12
N CYS A 228 -12.23 -23.50 18.60
CA CYS A 228 -11.25 -22.47 18.88
C CYS A 228 -10.71 -21.81 17.60
N ALA A 229 -10.32 -22.60 16.60
CA ALA A 229 -9.82 -22.07 15.34
C ALA A 229 -10.83 -21.11 14.68
N VAL A 230 -12.10 -21.53 14.57
CA VAL A 230 -13.18 -20.69 14.01
C VAL A 230 -13.31 -19.39 14.81
N LYS A 231 -13.35 -19.47 16.15
CA LYS A 231 -13.54 -18.27 16.96
C LYS A 231 -12.33 -17.33 16.94
N ALA A 232 -11.13 -17.88 16.85
CA ALA A 232 -9.89 -17.11 16.71
C ALA A 232 -9.91 -16.29 15.42
N LYS A 233 -10.25 -16.95 14.31
CA LYS A 233 -10.37 -16.34 12.99
C LYS A 233 -11.43 -15.24 12.96
N GLU A 234 -12.62 -15.49 13.53
CA GLU A 234 -13.67 -14.46 13.66
C GLU A 234 -13.18 -13.22 14.40
N VAL A 235 -12.50 -13.41 15.54
CA VAL A 235 -11.99 -12.30 16.36
C VAL A 235 -10.90 -11.53 15.63
N TYR A 236 -10.01 -12.23 14.92
CA TYR A 236 -8.93 -11.62 14.15
C TYR A 236 -9.46 -10.81 12.96
N GLU A 237 -10.33 -11.41 12.13
CA GLU A 237 -10.89 -10.74 10.96
C GLU A 237 -11.77 -9.54 11.33
N ALA A 238 -12.53 -9.63 12.43
CA ALA A 238 -13.27 -8.48 12.96
C ALA A 238 -12.31 -7.35 13.38
N ALA A 239 -11.25 -7.67 14.12
CA ALA A 239 -10.25 -6.69 14.54
C ALA A 239 -9.50 -6.05 13.37
N ARG A 240 -9.23 -6.84 12.33
CA ARG A 240 -8.59 -6.44 11.07
C ARG A 240 -9.48 -5.47 10.30
N GLN A 241 -10.77 -5.80 10.14
CA GLN A 241 -11.75 -4.92 9.52
C GLN A 241 -11.91 -3.60 10.30
N ASP A 242 -12.01 -3.66 11.63
CA ASP A 242 -12.08 -2.47 12.47
C ASP A 242 -10.83 -1.60 12.33
N CYS A 243 -9.64 -2.23 12.31
CA CYS A 243 -8.39 -1.53 12.09
C CYS A 243 -8.37 -0.83 10.73
N TRP A 244 -8.88 -1.48 9.68
CA TRP A 244 -8.98 -0.88 8.35
C TRP A 244 -9.87 0.36 8.35
N GLN A 245 -11.05 0.29 8.98
CA GLN A 245 -11.99 1.42 9.01
C GLN A 245 -11.42 2.62 9.78
N GLU A 246 -10.69 2.37 10.86
CA GLU A 246 -10.06 3.41 11.69
C GLU A 246 -8.72 3.91 11.15
N LEU A 247 -8.13 3.23 10.16
CA LEU A 247 -6.80 3.55 9.65
C LEU A 247 -6.63 5.02 9.26
N PRO A 248 -7.56 5.69 8.55
CA PRO A 248 -7.42 7.10 8.26
C PRO A 248 -7.30 7.99 9.51
N SER A 249 -8.06 7.66 10.56
CA SER A 249 -8.07 8.40 11.83
C SER A 249 -6.72 8.29 12.56
N TYR A 250 -5.95 7.24 12.29
CA TYR A 250 -4.60 7.08 12.84
C TYR A 250 -3.63 8.12 12.29
N PHE A 251 -3.80 8.51 11.01
CA PHE A 251 -3.03 9.55 10.33
C PHE A 251 -3.64 10.95 10.47
N GLY A 252 -4.74 11.11 11.22
CA GLY A 252 -5.44 12.38 11.37
C GLY A 252 -6.20 12.82 10.11
N LEU A 253 -6.62 11.84 9.31
CA LEU A 253 -7.41 12.04 8.09
C LEU A 253 -8.89 11.70 8.35
N ASP A 254 -9.77 12.21 7.51
CA ASP A 254 -11.21 11.90 7.53
C ASP A 254 -11.48 10.43 7.18
N ASN A 255 -12.73 9.97 7.34
CA ASN A 255 -13.12 8.62 6.97
C ASN A 255 -12.98 8.34 5.46
N TRP A 256 -12.98 7.05 5.10
CA TRP A 256 -12.81 6.59 3.71
C TRP A 256 -13.76 7.22 2.70
N GLU A 257 -15.03 7.41 3.07
CA GLU A 257 -16.05 7.96 2.17
C GLU A 257 -15.77 9.43 1.85
N THR A 258 -15.42 10.23 2.88
CA THR A 258 -15.06 11.64 2.71
C THR A 258 -13.82 11.78 1.83
N LEU A 259 -12.77 10.99 2.09
CA LEU A 259 -11.51 11.07 1.36
C LEU A 259 -11.67 10.75 -0.13
N GLN A 260 -12.52 9.77 -0.47
CA GLN A 260 -12.83 9.44 -1.85
C GLN A 260 -13.52 10.57 -2.61
N LYS A 261 -14.31 11.40 -1.90
CA LYS A 261 -15.00 12.56 -2.49
C LYS A 261 -14.06 13.73 -2.71
N MET A 262 -13.04 13.90 -1.86
CA MET A 262 -12.06 14.98 -1.96
C MET A 262 -11.07 14.84 -3.13
N ASP A 263 -10.95 13.66 -3.74
CA ASP A 263 -10.04 13.46 -4.87
C ASP A 263 -10.45 14.30 -6.09
N PHE A 264 -9.58 15.22 -6.53
CA PHE A 264 -9.76 16.12 -7.69
C PHE A 264 -10.82 17.22 -7.54
N GLU A 265 -11.26 17.52 -6.32
CA GLU A 265 -11.82 18.85 -6.00
C GLU A 265 -10.72 19.93 -6.07
#